data_AF-A0A928Z2X7-F1
#
_entry.id   AF-A0A928Z2X7-F1
#
_cell.length_a   1.000
_cell.length_b   1.000
_cell.length_c   1.000
_cell.angle_alpha   90.00
_cell.angle_beta   90.00
_cell.angle_gamma   90.00
#
_symmetry.space_group_name_H-M   'P 1'
#
loop_
_entity.id
_entity.type
_entity.pdbx_description
1 polymer ?
#
loop_
_entity_poly.entity_id
_entity_poly.type
_entity_poly.pdbx_seq_one_letter_code
_entity_poly.pdbx_strand_id
1 'polypeptide(L)'
;MDYYDSTLLRILWGLVESHAYFLRELSDDAIILWLLRTVQDRVCITSEDSQNLRKYIAKRICLIRDIIGTSRAGLSIPVIREHLTAPSAADPMVNSIV
;
A
#
# COMPACT_ATOMS: atom_id res chain seq x y z
N MET A 1 23.76 -5.95 -10.06
CA MET A 1 22.47 -5.53 -10.66
C MET A 1 21.42 -5.87 -9.62
N ASP A 2 20.98 -4.89 -8.84
CA ASP A 2 19.96 -5.08 -7.79
C ASP A 2 18.58 -5.23 -8.44
N TYR A 3 18.30 -6.40 -9.03
CA TYR A 3 16.99 -6.73 -9.56
C TYR A 3 16.09 -7.14 -8.39
N TYR A 4 15.56 -6.15 -7.68
CA TYR A 4 14.49 -6.42 -6.74
C TYR A 4 13.27 -6.91 -7.49
N ASP A 5 12.70 -8.02 -7.02
CA ASP A 5 11.42 -8.49 -7.53
C ASP A 5 10.40 -7.35 -7.39
N SER A 6 9.81 -6.95 -8.52
CA SER A 6 8.87 -5.82 -8.57
C SER A 6 7.69 -6.00 -7.61
N THR A 7 7.35 -7.25 -7.28
CA THR A 7 6.32 -7.62 -6.32
C THR A 7 6.70 -7.21 -4.91
N LEU A 8 7.95 -7.45 -4.51
CA LEU A 8 8.45 -7.13 -3.17
C LEU A 8 8.47 -5.62 -2.92
N LEU A 9 8.92 -4.85 -3.91
CA LEU A 9 8.84 -3.39 -3.87
C LEU A 9 7.41 -2.88 -3.82
N ARG A 10 6.49 -3.49 -4.59
CA ARG A 10 5.08 -3.11 -4.59
C ARG A 10 4.41 -3.40 -3.24
N ILE A 11 4.73 -4.53 -2.61
CA ILE A 11 4.27 -4.87 -1.26
C ILE A 11 4.81 -3.86 -0.24
N LEU A 12 6.10 -3.54 -0.30
CA LEU A 12 6.72 -2.55 0.58
C LEU A 12 6.00 -1.19 0.47
N TRP A 13 5.83 -0.67 -0.75
CA TRP A 13 5.18 0.62 -0.95
C TRP A 13 3.70 0.62 -0.55
N GLY A 14 2.97 -0.46 -0.84
CA GLY A 14 1.60 -0.62 -0.37
C GLY A 14 1.48 -0.64 1.16
N LEU A 15 2.47 -1.20 1.87
CA LEU A 15 2.53 -1.16 3.34
C LEU A 15 2.78 0.26 3.86
N VAL A 16 3.69 1.01 3.21
CA VAL A 16 3.97 2.41 3.56
C VAL A 16 2.71 3.26 3.41
N GLU A 17 2.00 3.13 2.30
CA GLU A 17 0.77 3.88 2.05
C GLU A 17 -0.34 3.50 3.02
N SER A 18 -0.56 2.20 3.25
CA SER A 18 -1.64 1.71 4.12
C SER A 18 -1.42 2.06 5.60
N HIS A 19 -0.17 2.17 6.04
CA HIS A 19 0.19 2.41 7.44
C HIS A 19 0.84 3.77 7.66
N ALA A 20 0.71 4.70 6.70
CA ALA A 20 1.35 6.01 6.74
C ALA A 20 1.08 6.75 8.06
N TYR A 21 -0.16 6.68 8.56
CA TYR A 21 -0.54 7.30 9.83
C TYR A 21 0.29 6.79 11.02
N PHE A 22 0.43 5.46 11.15
CA PHE A 22 1.21 4.83 12.21
C PHE A 22 2.72 5.07 12.03
N LEU A 23 3.21 4.97 10.79
CA LEU A 23 4.63 5.19 10.48
C LEU A 23 5.07 6.64 10.73
N ARG A 24 4.14 7.61 10.69
CA ARG A 24 4.43 9.03 10.97
C ARG A 24 4.93 9.26 12.38
N GLU A 25 4.44 8.48 13.35
CA GLU A 25 4.77 8.61 14.77
C GLU A 25 6.08 7.89 15.12
N LEU A 26 6.62 7.11 14.19
CA LEU A 26 7.84 6.33 14.39
C LEU A 26 9.08 7.12 13.97
N SER A 27 10.19 6.82 14.65
CA SER A 27 11.52 7.23 14.23
C SER A 27 12.00 6.43 13.02
N ASP A 28 12.95 7.00 12.28
CA ASP A 28 13.48 6.43 11.03
C ASP A 28 13.96 4.97 11.20
N ASP A 29 14.69 4.66 12.28
CA ASP A 29 15.10 3.28 12.60
C ASP A 29 13.90 2.35 12.87
N ALA A 30 12.87 2.85 13.55
CA ALA A 30 11.67 2.08 13.84
C ALA A 30 10.85 1.81 12.57
N ILE A 31 10.77 2.77 11.65
CA ILE A 31 10.15 2.60 10.33
C ILE A 31 10.88 1.50 9.54
N ILE A 32 12.22 1.54 9.51
CA ILE A 32 13.04 0.54 8.81
C ILE A 32 12.79 -0.86 9.37
N LEU A 33 12.84 -1.01 10.69
CA LEU A 33 12.63 -2.29 11.35
C LEU A 33 11.21 -2.81 11.16
N TRP A 34 10.21 -1.94 11.27
CA TRP A 34 8.81 -2.32 11.10
C TRP A 34 8.53 -2.77 9.66
N LEU A 35 8.96 -2.01 8.65
CA LEU A 35 8.78 -2.38 7.26
C LEU A 35 9.50 -3.69 6.92
N LEU A 36 10.73 -3.86 7.39
CA LEU A 36 11.50 -5.07 7.17
C LEU A 36 10.81 -6.30 7.76
N ARG A 37 10.31 -6.18 9.01
CA ARG A 37 9.61 -7.26 9.70
C ARG A 37 8.30 -7.61 9.01
N THR A 38 7.51 -6.60 8.65
CA THR A 38 6.22 -6.82 7.98
C THR A 38 6.40 -7.44 6.60
N VAL A 39 7.44 -7.08 5.86
CA VAL A 39 7.74 -7.72 4.57
C VAL A 39 8.21 -9.17 4.77
N GLN A 40 9.05 -9.46 5.77
CA GLN A 40 9.45 -10.85 6.09
C GLN A 40 8.27 -11.74 6.51
N ASP A 41 7.28 -11.17 7.21
CA ASP A 41 6.07 -11.89 7.61
C ASP A 41 5.16 -12.21 6.40
N ARG A 42 5.10 -11.29 5.43
CA ARG A 42 4.28 -11.42 4.22
C ARG A 42 4.94 -12.26 3.14
N VAL A 43 6.26 -12.25 3.07
CA VAL A 43 7.06 -12.87 2.02
C VAL A 43 8.24 -13.58 2.67
N CYS A 44 8.36 -14.88 2.44
CA CYS A 44 9.54 -15.65 2.81
C CYS A 44 10.74 -15.19 1.97
N ILE A 45 11.49 -14.20 2.47
CA ILE A 45 12.70 -13.68 1.84
C ILE A 45 13.94 -14.29 2.47
N THR A 46 15.02 -14.43 1.70
CA THR A 46 16.29 -14.95 2.23
C THR A 46 16.96 -13.93 3.16
N SER A 47 17.93 -14.38 3.95
CA SER A 47 18.73 -13.48 4.78
C SER A 47 19.48 -12.42 3.95
N GLU A 48 19.87 -12.73 2.72
CA GLU A 48 20.54 -11.79 1.81
C GLU A 48 19.55 -10.73 1.32
N ASP A 49 18.37 -11.16 0.87
CA ASP A 49 17.28 -10.25 0.44
C ASP A 49 16.84 -9.34 1.58
N SER A 50 16.78 -9.84 2.81
CA SER A 50 16.47 -9.03 3.99
C SER A 50 17.52 -7.94 4.24
N GLN A 51 18.81 -8.25 4.10
CA GLN A 51 19.88 -7.26 4.27
C GLN A 51 19.87 -6.22 3.16
N ASN A 52 19.63 -6.66 1.93
CA ASN A 52 19.47 -5.78 0.79
C ASN A 52 18.26 -4.86 1.02
N LEU A 53 17.10 -5.43 1.37
CA LEU A 53 15.86 -4.67 1.60
C LEU A 53 16.04 -3.63 2.71
N ARG A 54 16.70 -3.99 3.80
CA ARG A 54 17.06 -3.04 4.86
C ARG A 54 17.88 -1.86 4.32
N LYS A 55 18.90 -2.12 3.51
CA LYS A 55 19.71 -1.07 2.87
C LYS A 55 18.88 -0.23 1.90
N TYR A 56 17.96 -0.84 1.16
CA TYR A 56 17.05 -0.14 0.26
C TYR A 56 16.13 0.82 1.02
N ILE A 57 15.47 0.34 2.08
CA ILE A 57 14.58 1.16 2.92
C ILE A 57 15.38 2.30 3.56
N ALA A 58 16.55 2.02 4.12
CA ALA A 58 17.42 3.04 4.71
C ALA A 58 17.84 4.12 3.68
N LYS A 59 18.19 3.74 2.45
CA LYS A 59 18.52 4.69 1.37
C LYS A 59 17.32 5.52 0.91
N ARG A 60 16.09 5.04 1.15
CA ARG A 60 14.85 5.68 0.72
C ARG A 60 14.05 6.25 1.89
N ILE A 61 14.63 6.31 3.10
CA ILE A 61 13.89 6.73 4.29
C ILE A 61 13.36 8.16 4.19
N CYS A 62 14.11 9.07 3.56
CA CYS A 62 13.66 10.43 3.30
C CYS A 62 12.41 10.46 2.40
N LEU A 63 12.38 9.63 1.35
CA LEU A 63 11.23 9.50 0.45
C LEU A 63 10.03 8.87 1.17
N ILE A 64 10.28 7.87 2.01
CA ILE A 64 9.25 7.24 2.83
C ILE A 64 8.63 8.28 3.78
N ARG A 65 9.44 9.12 4.44
CA ARG A 65 8.91 10.21 5.29
C ARG A 65 8.14 11.25 4.51
N ASP A 66 8.60 11.59 3.30
CA ASP A 66 7.90 12.51 2.42
C ASP A 66 6.51 11.98 2.03
N ILE A 67 6.44 10.69 1.65
CA ILE A 67 5.16 10.02 1.33
C ILE A 67 4.26 9.91 2.55
N ILE A 68 4.81 9.55 3.71
CA ILE A 68 4.06 9.53 4.98
C ILE A 68 3.52 10.93 5.32
N GLY A 69 4.31 11.97 5.09
CA GLY A 69 3.92 13.37 5.31
C GLY A 69 2.83 13.83 4.34
N THR A 70 2.95 13.44 3.07
CA THR A 70 2.03 13.83 1.98
C THR A 70 0.74 13.02 1.99
N SER A 71 0.76 11.76 2.44
CA SER A 71 -0.42 10.89 2.55
C SER A 71 -1.52 11.50 3.44
N ARG A 72 -1.16 12.41 4.36
CA ARG A 72 -2.10 13.13 5.23
C ARG A 72 -2.52 14.51 4.71
N ALA A 73 -2.00 14.95 3.56
CA ALA A 73 -2.38 16.18 2.89
C ALA A 73 -3.19 15.87 1.63
N GLY A 74 -4.40 15.33 1.81
CA GLY A 74 -5.51 15.58 0.90
C GLY A 74 -5.29 15.32 -0.59
N LEU A 75 -4.84 14.12 -0.96
CA LEU A 75 -5.27 13.55 -2.25
C LEU A 75 -6.23 12.42 -1.96
N SER A 76 -7.49 12.82 -1.80
CA SER A 76 -8.58 12.12 -2.46
C SER A 76 -8.12 11.76 -3.87
N ILE A 77 -7.56 10.58 -4.06
CA ILE A 77 -7.82 9.88 -5.31
C ILE A 77 -9.20 9.29 -5.08
N PRO A 78 -10.29 9.85 -5.65
CA PRO A 78 -11.49 9.07 -5.82
C PRO A 78 -11.05 7.89 -6.69
N VAL A 79 -10.80 6.75 -6.05
CA VAL A 79 -10.66 5.48 -6.75
C VAL A 79 -12.00 5.26 -7.44
N ILE A 80 -12.03 5.69 -8.69
CA ILE A 80 -12.94 5.37 -9.78
C ILE A 80 -14.11 4.49 -9.32
N ARG A 81 -15.11 5.08 -8.63
CA ARG A 81 -16.47 4.56 -8.57
C ARG A 81 -17.21 5.08 -9.80
N GLU A 82 -16.69 4.83 -10.98
CA GLU A 82 -17.53 4.77 -12.17
C GLU A 82 -17.81 3.30 -12.44
N HIS A 83 -18.82 2.83 -11.71
CA HIS A 83 -19.70 1.77 -12.15
C HIS A 83 -20.15 2.08 -13.59
N LEU A 84 -19.40 1.55 -14.56
CA LEU A 84 -19.97 1.16 -15.84
C LEU A 84 -21.10 0.16 -15.56
N THR A 85 -22.35 0.60 -15.68
CA THR A 85 -23.32 0.08 -16.66
C THR A 85 -24.73 0.62 -16.34
N ALA A 86 -25.14 1.55 -17.22
CA ALA A 86 -26.48 1.95 -17.68
C ALA A 86 -27.75 1.75 -16.81
N PRO A 87 -28.68 2.73 -16.82
CA PRO A 87 -30.09 2.47 -16.52
C PRO A 87 -30.70 1.72 -17.72
N SER A 88 -30.67 0.38 -17.69
CA SER A 88 -31.37 -0.42 -18.68
C SER A 88 -32.76 -0.79 -18.15
N ALA A 89 -33.75 -0.24 -18.83
CA ALA A 89 -35.16 -0.54 -18.68
C ALA A 89 -35.42 -2.05 -18.69
N ALA A 90 -36.11 -2.54 -17.67
CA ALA A 90 -36.89 -3.76 -17.72
C ALA A 90 -37.98 -3.69 -16.65
N ASP A 91 -39.13 -3.16 -17.06
CA ASP A 91 -40.43 -3.57 -16.52
C ASP A 91 -40.51 -5.11 -16.54
N PRO A 92 -41.01 -5.73 -15.46
CA PRO A 92 -42.17 -6.57 -15.69
C PRO A 92 -43.23 -6.38 -14.61
N MET A 93 -44.33 -5.76 -15.02
CA MET A 93 -45.71 -6.19 -14.80
C MET A 93 -45.92 -7.44 -13.90
N VAL A 94 -46.74 -7.24 -12.86
CA VAL A 94 -47.61 -8.21 -12.14
C VAL A 94 -46.93 -9.23 -11.21
N ASN A 95 -47.15 -9.06 -9.90
CA ASN A 95 -47.98 -10.01 -9.14
C ASN A 95 -48.56 -9.42 -7.84
N SER A 96 -49.79 -9.84 -7.55
CA SER A 96 -50.71 -9.47 -6.47
C SER A 96 -50.23 -9.67 -5.03
N ILE A 97 -51.11 -9.23 -4.10
CA ILE A 97 -51.28 -9.52 -2.65
C ILE A 97 -50.99 -8.23 -1.84
N VAL A 98 -51.93 -7.56 -1.16
CA VAL A 98 -53.21 -7.95 -0.52
C VAL A 98 -54.22 -6.80 -0.63
#